data_AF-A0A4Q4KMH1-F1
#
_entry.id   AF-A0A4Q4KMH1-F1
#
_cell.length_a   1.000
_cell.length_b   1.000
_cell.length_c   1.000
_cell.angle_alpha   90.00
_cell.angle_beta   90.00
_cell.angle_gamma   90.00
#
_symmetry.space_group_name_H-M   'P 1'
#
loop_
_entity.id
_entity.type
_entity.pdbx_description
1 polymer ?
#
loop_
_entity_poly.entity_id
_entity_poly.type
_entity_poly.pdbx_seq_one_letter_code
_entity_poly.pdbx_strand_id
1 'polypeptide(L)'
;MKTFSLLLLLTLLVSCNNSQSLCDCVEAGDEVNKISATFFNRAPTQAGEDSLNVAKDKRDELCEPFQEMMPKELHERAADCKSLENTPEM
;
A
#
# COMPACT_ATOMS: atom_id res chain seq x y z
N MET A 1 -11.75 -34.23 -32.63
CA MET A 1 -12.13 -33.50 -31.39
C MET A 1 -11.01 -33.63 -30.36
N LYS A 2 -9.88 -32.95 -30.53
CA LYS A 2 -8.73 -33.03 -29.60
C LYS A 2 -8.01 -31.68 -29.37
N THR A 3 -8.34 -30.66 -30.15
CA THR A 3 -7.70 -29.34 -30.10
C THR A 3 -8.45 -28.30 -29.27
N PHE A 4 -9.72 -28.55 -28.91
CA PHE A 4 -10.51 -27.62 -28.10
C PHE A 4 -10.18 -27.63 -26.61
N SER A 5 -9.45 -28.66 -26.13
CA SER A 5 -9.14 -28.79 -24.70
C SER A 5 -7.95 -27.93 -24.24
N LEU A 6 -7.17 -27.36 -25.18
CA LEU A 6 -5.95 -26.62 -24.85
C LEU A 6 -6.20 -25.12 -24.65
N LEU A 7 -7.29 -24.56 -25.21
CA LEU A 7 -7.62 -23.14 -25.06
C LEU A 7 -8.26 -22.77 -23.71
N LEU A 8 -8.81 -23.75 -22.98
CA LEU A 8 -9.53 -23.48 -21.73
C LEU A 8 -8.61 -23.29 -20.51
N LEU A 9 -7.32 -23.67 -20.61
CA LEU A 9 -6.37 -23.50 -19.49
C LEU A 9 -5.68 -22.13 -19.47
N LEU A 10 -5.74 -21.34 -20.55
CA LEU A 10 -5.06 -20.03 -20.61
C LEU A 10 -5.87 -18.88 -20.00
N THR A 11 -7.16 -19.05 -19.71
CA THR A 11 -8.03 -17.97 -19.22
C THR A 11 -8.10 -17.86 -17.70
N LEU A 12 -7.38 -18.71 -16.95
CA LEU A 12 -7.44 -18.73 -15.47
C LEU A 12 -6.31 -17.93 -14.77
N LEU A 13 -5.46 -17.23 -15.52
CA LEU A 13 -4.33 -16.47 -14.95
C LEU A 13 -4.58 -14.96 -14.82
N VAL A 14 -5.77 -14.46 -15.13
CA VAL A 14 -6.06 -13.02 -15.12
C VAL A 14 -7.11 -12.68 -14.07
N SER A 15 -6.78 -12.85 -12.79
CA SER A 15 -7.42 -12.13 -11.66
C SER A 15 -6.72 -12.46 -10.33
N CYS A 16 -5.46 -12.06 -10.18
CA CYS A 16 -5.02 -11.61 -8.85
C CYS A 16 -5.52 -10.17 -8.72
N ASN A 17 -6.69 -9.99 -8.11
CA ASN A 17 -7.20 -8.67 -7.76
C ASN A 17 -6.21 -8.06 -6.76
N ASN A 18 -5.40 -7.09 -7.20
CA ASN A 18 -4.32 -6.49 -6.42
C ASN A 18 -4.87 -5.42 -5.46
N SER A 19 -6.01 -5.70 -4.80
CA SER A 19 -6.67 -4.79 -3.86
C SER A 19 -5.79 -4.48 -2.65
N GLN A 20 -4.77 -5.31 -2.38
CA GLN A 20 -3.75 -5.06 -1.36
C GLN A 20 -2.89 -3.81 -1.63
N SER A 21 -2.69 -3.43 -2.89
CA SER A 21 -1.67 -2.43 -3.26
C SER A 21 -1.88 -1.03 -2.65
N LEU A 22 -3.15 -0.59 -2.52
CA LEU A 22 -3.45 0.69 -1.85
C LEU A 22 -3.27 0.59 -0.34
N CYS A 23 -3.64 -0.54 0.26
CA CYS A 23 -3.49 -0.76 1.70
C CYS A 23 -2.01 -0.84 2.10
N ASP A 24 -1.17 -1.46 1.27
CA ASP A 24 0.28 -1.48 1.45
C ASP A 24 0.89 -0.07 1.41
N CYS A 25 0.40 0.79 0.50
CA CYS A 25 0.77 2.21 0.45
C CYS A 25 0.39 2.94 1.76
N VAL A 26 -0.82 2.69 2.28
CA VAL A 26 -1.28 3.27 3.55
C VAL A 26 -0.43 2.81 4.73
N GLU A 27 -0.18 1.50 4.84
CA GLU A 27 0.62 0.92 5.92
C GLU A 27 2.07 1.44 5.90
N ALA A 28 2.66 1.58 4.71
CA ALA A 28 3.97 2.22 4.55
C ALA A 28 3.95 3.71 4.99
N GLY A 29 2.83 4.42 4.76
CA GLY A 29 2.61 5.76 5.30
C GLY A 29 2.58 5.79 6.83
N ASP A 30 1.91 4.83 7.47
CA ASP A 30 1.87 4.70 8.92
C ASP A 30 3.24 4.37 9.51
N GLU A 31 4.05 3.57 8.82
CA GLU A 31 5.44 3.30 9.22
C GLU A 31 6.29 4.58 9.21
N VAL A 32 6.18 5.40 8.16
CA VAL A 32 6.83 6.73 8.10
C VAL A 32 6.38 7.60 9.28
N ASN A 33 5.09 7.62 9.58
CA ASN A 33 4.54 8.38 10.72
C ASN A 33 5.10 7.87 12.05
N LYS A 34 5.16 6.55 12.26
CA LYS A 34 5.71 5.93 13.46
C LYS A 34 7.19 6.26 13.65
N ILE A 35 8.00 6.15 12.59
CA ILE A 35 9.44 6.45 12.65
C ILE A 35 9.65 7.93 12.90
N SER A 36 8.97 8.81 12.16
CA SER A 36 9.08 10.27 12.33
C SER A 36 8.64 10.72 13.73
N ALA A 37 7.60 10.10 14.31
CA ALA A 37 7.15 10.40 15.66
C ALA A 37 8.24 10.12 16.72
N THR A 38 9.15 9.17 16.49
CA THR A 38 10.25 8.90 17.43
C THR A 38 11.17 10.11 17.61
N PHE A 39 11.33 10.97 16.59
CA PHE A 39 12.22 12.14 16.63
C PHE A 39 11.72 13.24 17.58
N PHE A 40 10.46 13.22 18.00
CA PHE A 40 9.98 14.13 19.05
C PHE A 40 10.46 13.74 20.45
N ASN A 41 10.84 12.47 20.66
CA ASN A 41 11.19 11.92 21.97
C ASN A 41 12.66 11.55 22.11
N ARG A 42 13.47 11.73 21.05
CA ARG A 42 14.91 11.43 21.05
C ARG A 42 15.67 12.42 20.19
N ALA A 43 16.94 12.62 20.51
CA ALA A 43 17.84 13.38 19.64
C ALA A 43 17.93 12.68 18.26
N PRO A 44 17.89 13.43 17.14
CA PRO A 44 18.11 12.86 15.81
C PRO A 44 19.45 12.13 15.74
N THR A 45 19.46 10.98 15.07
CA THR A 45 20.68 10.21 14.79
C THR A 45 20.70 9.87 13.31
N GLN A 46 21.91 9.70 12.75
CA GLN A 46 22.05 9.30 11.35
C GLN A 46 21.28 8.02 11.04
N ALA A 47 21.38 7.00 11.90
CA ALA A 47 20.63 5.75 11.74
C ALA A 47 19.10 5.97 11.74
N GLY A 48 18.61 6.93 12.54
CA GLY A 48 17.21 7.32 12.52
C GLY A 48 16.82 7.97 11.19
N GLU A 49 17.63 8.89 10.70
CA GLU A 49 17.42 9.56 9.40
C GLU A 49 17.46 8.57 8.24
N ASP A 50 18.42 7.64 8.24
CA ASP A 50 18.54 6.57 7.24
C ASP A 50 17.29 5.67 7.25
N SER A 51 16.82 5.27 8.44
CA SER A 51 15.59 4.47 8.59
C SER A 51 14.37 5.22 8.05
N LEU A 52 14.28 6.52 8.32
CA LEU A 52 13.17 7.35 7.84
C LEU A 52 13.22 7.50 6.31
N ASN A 53 14.41 7.67 5.72
CA ASN A 53 14.56 7.77 4.27
C ASN A 53 14.17 6.46 3.57
N VAL A 54 14.61 5.31 4.09
CA VAL A 54 14.20 4.00 3.55
C VAL A 54 12.68 3.82 3.62
N ALA A 55 12.04 4.18 4.73
CA ALA A 55 10.59 4.10 4.86
C ALA A 55 9.85 5.03 3.89
N LYS A 56 10.36 6.25 3.67
CA LYS A 56 9.81 7.20 2.69
C LYS A 56 9.93 6.68 1.27
N ASP A 57 11.11 6.19 0.88
CA ASP A 57 11.34 5.64 -0.45
C ASP A 57 10.42 4.45 -0.70
N LYS A 58 10.22 3.59 0.31
CA LYS A 58 9.31 2.45 0.21
C LYS A 58 7.86 2.87 0.01
N ARG A 59 7.39 3.85 0.80
CA ARG A 59 6.05 4.43 0.65
C ARG A 59 5.91 5.03 -0.75
N ASP A 60 6.87 5.81 -1.22
CA ASP A 60 6.78 6.50 -2.52
C ASP A 60 6.69 5.51 -3.69
N GLU A 61 7.45 4.41 -3.64
CA GLU A 61 7.33 3.30 -4.60
C GLU A 61 5.94 2.66 -4.58
N LEU A 62 5.42 2.33 -3.39
CA LEU A 62 4.11 1.68 -3.26
C LEU A 62 2.96 2.61 -3.63
N CYS A 63 3.12 3.91 -3.37
CA CYS A 63 2.06 4.89 -3.54
C CYS A 63 2.02 5.53 -4.93
N GLU A 64 3.07 5.37 -5.76
CA GLU A 64 3.17 5.95 -7.12
C GLU A 64 1.88 5.73 -7.96
N PRO A 65 1.26 4.54 -8.01
CA PRO A 65 0.08 4.31 -8.84
C PRO A 65 -1.18 5.06 -8.39
N PHE A 66 -1.17 5.65 -7.18
CA PHE A 66 -2.33 6.28 -6.56
C PHE A 66 -2.23 7.80 -6.50
N GLN A 67 -1.07 8.39 -6.78
CA GLN A 67 -0.84 9.84 -6.62
C GLN A 67 -1.76 10.70 -7.48
N GLU A 68 -2.03 10.27 -8.71
CA GLU A 68 -2.88 10.97 -9.68
C GLU A 68 -4.31 10.40 -9.72
N MET A 69 -4.65 9.50 -8.80
CA MET A 69 -5.97 8.88 -8.76
C MET A 69 -7.02 9.87 -8.28
N MET A 70 -8.16 9.90 -8.97
CA MET A 70 -9.26 10.77 -8.57
C MET A 70 -9.81 10.34 -7.19
N PRO A 71 -10.20 11.28 -6.31
CA PRO A 71 -10.63 10.96 -4.94
C PRO A 71 -11.73 9.91 -4.85
N LYS A 72 -12.67 9.91 -5.81
CA LYS A 72 -13.76 8.92 -5.86
C LYS A 72 -13.22 7.50 -6.07
N GLU A 73 -12.31 7.33 -7.02
CA GLU A 73 -11.71 6.03 -7.34
C GLU A 73 -10.80 5.56 -6.19
N LEU A 74 -10.06 6.49 -5.59
CA LEU A 74 -9.24 6.19 -4.41
C LEU A 74 -10.11 5.73 -3.23
N HIS A 75 -11.26 6.38 -3.01
CA HIS A 75 -12.22 6.00 -1.96
C HIS A 75 -12.82 4.61 -2.22
N GLU A 76 -13.19 4.32 -3.47
CA GLU A 76 -13.70 2.99 -3.86
C GLU A 76 -12.66 1.90 -3.61
N ARG A 77 -11.37 2.15 -3.92
CA ARG A 77 -10.29 1.21 -3.66
C ARG A 77 -9.92 1.10 -2.18
N ALA A 78 -10.11 2.16 -1.40
CA ALA A 78 -9.86 2.18 0.03
C ALA A 78 -10.87 1.34 0.84
N ALA A 79 -12.05 1.06 0.28
CA ALA A 79 -13.09 0.28 0.95
C ALA A 79 -12.64 -1.14 1.35
N ASP A 80 -11.60 -1.67 0.71
CA ASP A 80 -11.04 -2.98 0.99
C ASP A 80 -9.91 -2.96 2.04
N CYS A 81 -9.51 -1.77 2.53
CA CYS A 81 -8.44 -1.62 3.50
C CYS A 81 -8.94 -1.60 4.94
N LYS A 82 -8.70 -2.69 5.67
CA LYS A 82 -9.01 -2.80 7.11
C LYS A 82 -8.33 -1.72 7.97
N SER A 83 -7.14 -1.26 7.59
CA SER A 83 -6.42 -0.19 8.30
C SER A 83 -7.14 1.17 8.24
N LEU A 84 -8.05 1.35 7.28
CA LEU A 84 -8.86 2.56 7.12
C LEU A 84 -10.27 2.42 7.70
N GLU A 85 -10.63 1.25 8.24
CA GLU A 85 -11.83 1.12 9.06
C GLU A 85 -11.63 1.96 10.32
N ASN A 86 -12.19 3.18 10.31
CA ASN A 86 -12.27 4.05 11.47
C ASN A 86 -12.96 3.27 12.61
N THR A 87 -12.16 2.66 13.48
CA THR A 87 -12.64 2.32 14.82
C THR A 87 -12.56 3.63 15.59
N PRO A 88 -13.69 4.25 15.98
CA PRO A 88 -13.62 5.39 16.88
C PRO A 88 -12.95 4.90 18.16
N GLU A 89 -11.75 5.39 18.45
CA GLU A 89 -11.14 5.23 19.76
C GLU A 89 -12.10 5.87 20.77
N MET A 90 -12.78 5.01 21.55
CA MET A 90 -13.56 5.41 22.72
C MET A 90 -12.67 5.45 23.95
#